data_AF-A0A7Z1CYM1-F1
#
_entry.id   AF-A0A7Z1CYM1-F1
#
_cell.length_a   1.000
_cell.length_b   1.000
_cell.length_c   1.000
_cell.angle_alpha   90.00
_cell.angle_beta   90.00
_cell.angle_gamma   90.00
#
_symmetry.space_group_name_H-M   'P 1'
#
loop_
_entity.id
_entity.type
_entity.pdbx_description
1 polymer ?
#
loop_
_entity_poly.entity_id
_entity_poly.type
_entity_poly.pdbx_seq_one_letter_code
_entity_poly.pdbx_strand_id
1 'polypeptide(L)' 'MLTRKSIDTVLLSVGAEKLSQREWDWMKMLKPMDPPPAMVTTSILKRRGDTAALTLLQDTGV' A
#
# COMPACT_ATOMS: atom_id res chain seq x y z
N MET A 1 -5.60 7.49 11.03
CA MET A 1 -4.17 7.81 10.98
C MET A 1 -3.44 6.72 10.23
N LEU A 2 -2.88 7.06 9.08
CA LEU A 2 -2.11 6.17 8.25
C LEU A 2 -0.79 5.76 8.94
N THR A 3 -0.63 4.47 9.23
CA THR A 3 0.60 3.93 9.84
C THR A 3 1.30 2.97 8.89
N ARG A 4 2.63 2.85 9.00
CA ARG A 4 3.39 1.82 8.26
C ARG A 4 2.82 0.43 8.50
N LYS A 5 2.49 0.13 9.76
CA LYS A 5 1.88 -1.14 10.16
C LYS A 5 0.56 -1.42 9.43
N SER A 6 -0.33 -0.43 9.32
CA SER A 6 -1.60 -0.62 8.61
C SER A 6 -1.40 -0.93 7.12
N ILE A 7 -0.37 -0.36 6.48
CA ILE A 7 -0.07 -0.63 5.06
C ILE A 7 0.55 -2.01 4.89
N ASP A 8 1.50 -2.37 5.77
CA ASP A 8 2.11 -3.70 5.76
C ASP A 8 1.07 -4.80 5.95
N THR A 9 0.07 -4.59 6.82
CA THR A 9 -1.04 -5.54 6.98
C THR A 9 -1.80 -5.75 5.67
N VAL A 10 -2.14 -4.67 4.95
CA VAL A 10 -2.89 -4.77 3.69
C VAL A 10 -2.04 -5.37 2.57
N LEU A 11 -0.74 -5.06 2.51
CA LEU A 11 0.18 -5.69 1.55
C LEU A 11 0.28 -7.20 1.79
N LEU A 12 0.46 -7.62 3.04
CA LEU A 12 0.56 -9.02 3.40
C LEU A 12 -0.75 -9.78 3.17
N SER A 13 -1.92 -9.15 3.34
CA SER A 13 -3.20 -9.82 3.08
C SER A 13 -3.40 -10.17 1.61
N VAL A 14 -2.74 -9.46 0.70
CA VAL A 14 -2.79 -9.73 -0.74
C VAL A 14 -1.54 -10.46 -1.25
N GLY A 15 -0.72 -10.99 -0.34
CA GLY A 15 0.49 -11.76 -0.68
C GLY A 15 1.67 -10.92 -1.18
N ALA A 16 1.59 -9.59 -1.08
CA ALA A 16 2.66 -8.69 -1.51
C ALA A 16 3.73 -8.52 -0.42
N GLU A 17 4.94 -8.16 -0.84
CA GLU A 17 6.01 -7.80 0.10
C GLU A 17 5.65 -6.56 0.91
N LYS A 18 6.17 -6.49 2.14
CA LYS A 18 6.05 -5.32 3.02
C LYS A 18 6.55 -4.03 2.36
N LEU A 19 6.15 -2.90 2.92
CA LEU A 19 6.59 -1.61 2.47
C LEU A 19 8.09 -1.41 2.69
N SER A 20 8.81 -1.07 1.62
CA SER A 20 10.23 -0.71 1.72
C SER A 20 10.41 0.64 2.42
N GLN A 21 11.60 0.87 2.98
CA GLN A 21 11.92 2.16 3.62
C GLN A 21 11.82 3.32 2.63
N ARG A 22 12.25 3.12 1.38
CA ARG A 22 12.18 4.15 0.32
C ARG A 22 10.75 4.53 -0.04
N GLU A 23 9.84 3.56 -0.10
CA GLU A 23 8.42 3.82 -0.36
C GLU A 23 7.77 4.54 0.82
N TRP A 24 8.14 4.16 2.05
CA TRP A 24 7.70 4.84 3.26
C TRP A 24 8.19 6.29 3.32
N ASP A 25 9.46 6.54 3.01
CA ASP A 25 10.05 7.89 3.00
C ASP A 25 9.44 8.75 1.89
N TRP A 26 9.19 8.18 0.71
CA TRP A 26 8.46 8.84 -0.35
C TRP A 26 7.04 9.24 0.08
N MET A 27 6.32 8.34 0.76
CA MET A 27 5.02 8.65 1.36
C MET A 27 5.09 9.80 2.37
N LYS A 28 6.12 9.82 3.22
CA LYS A 28 6.35 10.90 4.20
C LYS A 28 6.62 12.25 3.54
N MET A 29 7.14 12.25 2.31
CA MET A 29 7.34 13.47 1.52
C MET A 29 6.06 13.97 0.86
N LEU A 30 5.05 13.12 0.69
CA LEU A 30 3.73 13.57 0.27
C LEU A 30 3.09 14.31 1.47
N LYS A 31 2.72 15.59 1.27
CA LYS A 31 2.00 16.44 2.25
C LYS A 31 0.84 15.65 2.90
N PRO A 32 0.35 16.02 4.10
CA PRO A 32 -0.60 15.21 4.84
C PRO A 32 -1.99 15.30 4.19
N MET A 33 -2.18 14.55 3.09
CA MET A 33 -3.39 13.78 2.94
C MET A 33 -3.25 12.65 3.97
N ASP A 34 -4.30 12.34 4.72
CA ASP A 34 -4.37 11.12 5.55
C ASP A 34 -5.18 10.10 4.71
N PRO A 35 -4.67 9.66 3.54
CA PRO A 35 -5.44 8.81 2.63
C PRO A 35 -5.76 7.48 3.30
N PRO A 36 -6.82 6.79 2.86
CA PRO A 36 -7.08 5.42 3.28
C PRO A 36 -5.88 4.50 2.94
N PRO A 37 -5.52 3.54 3.82
CA PRO A 37 -4.45 2.58 3.56
C PRO A 37 -4.60 1.84 2.22
N ALA A 38 -5.81 1.48 1.83
CA ALA A 38 -6.10 0.79 0.56
C ALA A 38 -5.63 1.59 -0.67
N MET A 39 -5.83 2.91 -0.67
CA MET A 39 -5.41 3.78 -1.78
C MET A 39 -3.88 3.86 -1.87
N VAL A 40 -3.21 3.86 -0.72
CA VAL A 40 -1.75 3.85 -0.63
C VAL A 40 -1.20 2.51 -1.12
N THR A 41 -1.75 1.40 -0.65
CA THR A 41 -1.38 0.06 -1.10
C THR A 41 -1.57 -0.10 -2.61
N THR A 42 -2.69 0.36 -3.15
CA THR A 42 -2.93 0.37 -4.60
C THR A 42 -1.84 1.11 -5.38
N SER A 43 -1.42 2.29 -4.87
CA SER A 43 -0.37 3.09 -5.52
C SER A 43 0.99 2.41 -5.50
N ILE A 44 1.32 1.72 -4.40
CA ILE A 44 2.54 0.94 -4.27
C ILE A 44 2.54 -0.24 -5.24
N LEU A 45 1.47 -1.04 -5.26
CA LEU A 45 1.36 -2.21 -6.13
C LEU A 45 1.41 -1.81 -7.62
N LYS A 46 0.75 -0.72 -8.01
CA LYS A 46 0.87 -0.14 -9.36
C LYS A 46 2.32 0.23 -9.70
N ARG A 47 3.04 0.86 -8.76
CA ARG A 47 4.44 1.25 -8.95
C ARG A 47 5.37 0.05 -9.07
N ARG A 48 5.10 -1.03 -8.32
CA ARG A 48 5.85 -2.28 -8.36
C ARG A 48 5.54 -3.13 -9.59
N GLY A 49 4.41 -2.90 -10.26
CA GLY A 49 3.91 -3.75 -11.34
C GLY A 49 3.32 -5.07 -10.83
N ASP A 50 2.93 -5.13 -9.56
CA ASP A 50 2.38 -6.34 -8.93
C ASP A 50 0.89 -6.47 -9.22
N THR A 51 0.57 -6.91 -10.43
CA THR A 51 -0.81 -7.02 -10.94
C THR A 51 -1.63 -8.09 -10.23
N ALA A 52 -1.00 -9.17 -9.75
CA ALA A 52 -1.68 -10.23 -9.02
C ALA A 52 -2.21 -9.72 -7.67
N ALA A 53 -1.34 -9.08 -6.87
CA ALA A 53 -1.75 -8.47 -5.61
C ALA A 53 -2.75 -7.32 -5.82
N LEU A 54 -2.63 -6.59 -6.93
CA LEU A 54 -3.56 -5.51 -7.27
C LEU A 54 -4.98 -6.03 -7.51
N THR A 55 -5.13 -7.12 -8.29
CA THR A 55 -6.43 -7.76 -8.53
C THR A 55 -7.02 -8.29 -7.23
N LEU A 56 -6.21 -8.97 -6.41
CA LEU A 56 -6.66 -9.48 -5.10
C LEU A 56 -7.14 -8.35 -4.18
N LEU A 57 -6.45 -7.21 -4.15
CA LEU A 57 -6.87 -6.04 -3.37
C LEU A 57 -8.24 -5.51 -3.81
N GLN A 58 -8.51 -5.52 -5.12
CA GLN A 58 -9.79 -5.08 -5.68
C GLN A 58 -10.93 -6.05 -5.36
N ASP A 59 -10.65 -7.36 -5.41
CA ASP A 59 -11.63 -8.40 -5.10
C ASP A 59 -11.99 -8.47 -3.61
N THR A 60 -11.04 -8.10 -2.74
CA THR A 60 -11.23 -8.17 -1.27
C THR A 60 -12.04 -6.99 -0.72
N GLY A 61 -12.25 -5.92 -1.50
CA GLY A 61 -13.09 -4.78 -1.11
C GLY A 61 -12.59 -3.97 0.10
N VAL A 62 -11.29 -4.02 0.39
CA VAL A 62 -10.62 -3.31 1.51
C VAL A 62 -10.61 -1.80 1.30
#